data_AF-A0A7J3B8M4-F1
#
_entry.id   AF-A0A7J3B8M4-F1
#
_cell.length_a   1.000
_cell.length_b   1.000
_cell.length_c   1.000
_cell.angle_alpha   90.00
_cell.angle_beta   90.00
_cell.angle_gamma   90.00
#
_symmetry.space_group_name_H-M   'P 1'
#
loop_
_entity.id
_entity.type
_entity.pdbx_description
1 polymer ?
#
loop_
_entity_poly.entity_id
_entity_poly.type
_entity_poly.pdbx_seq_one_letter_code
_entity_poly.pdbx_strand_id
1 'polypeptide(L)'
;MSEEIRVEGYRVMIEKREGAYIASVPDLPGCAVQVERKEDISKEITRMIGIYLSELARERPKPKRGLDEKTQMNKQRRLLGNKK
;
A
#
# COMPACT_ATOMS: atom_id res chain seq x y z
N MET A 1 0.04 -12.38 -27.20
CA MET A 1 0.17 -13.47 -26.21
C MET A 1 -0.05 -12.86 -24.85
N SER A 2 -1.04 -13.37 -24.13
CA SER A 2 -1.43 -12.88 -22.81
C SER A 2 -1.00 -13.92 -21.79
N GLU A 3 -0.36 -13.50 -20.71
CA GLU A 3 0.11 -14.36 -19.64
C GLU A 3 -0.64 -14.02 -18.35
N GLU A 4 -0.93 -15.00 -17.51
CA GLU A 4 -1.53 -14.77 -16.18
C GLU A 4 -0.52 -15.15 -15.10
N ILE A 5 -0.30 -14.27 -14.13
CA ILE A 5 0.49 -14.56 -12.94
C ILE A 5 -0.29 -14.22 -11.66
N ARG A 6 0.18 -14.76 -10.54
CA ARG A 6 -0.36 -14.44 -9.21
C ARG A 6 0.63 -13.59 -8.42
N VAL A 7 0.17 -12.43 -7.96
CA VAL A 7 0.96 -11.50 -7.12
C VAL A 7 0.13 -11.20 -5.87
N GLU A 8 0.67 -11.49 -4.69
CA GLU A 8 -0.04 -11.33 -3.40
C GLU A 8 -1.45 -11.96 -3.35
N GLY A 9 -1.66 -13.04 -4.09
CA GLY A 9 -2.96 -13.72 -4.18
C GLY A 9 -3.94 -13.14 -5.20
N TYR A 10 -3.61 -12.01 -5.84
CA TYR A 10 -4.40 -11.41 -6.91
C TYR A 10 -3.98 -11.93 -8.28
N ARG A 11 -4.95 -12.05 -9.19
CA ARG A 11 -4.70 -12.39 -10.60
C ARG A 11 -4.21 -11.15 -11.34
N VAL A 12 -3.11 -11.31 -12.08
CA VAL A 12 -2.51 -10.26 -12.90
C VAL A 12 -2.40 -10.78 -14.32
N MET A 13 -3.02 -10.07 -15.26
CA MET A 13 -2.94 -10.35 -16.69
C MET A 13 -1.85 -9.49 -17.32
N ILE A 14 -0.90 -10.11 -17.99
CA ILE A 14 0.23 -9.48 -18.66
C ILE A 14 0.06 -9.61 -20.17
N GLU A 15 0.00 -8.48 -20.86
CA GLU A 15 -0.04 -8.38 -22.31
C GLU A 15 1.27 -7.78 -22.83
N LYS A 16 1.95 -8.49 -23.73
CA LYS A 16 3.13 -7.95 -24.41
C LYS A 16 2.72 -7.11 -25.61
N ARG A 17 3.12 -5.83 -25.64
CA ARG A 17 2.95 -4.90 -26.76
C ARG A 17 4.28 -4.30 -27.17
N GLU A 18 4.65 -4.39 -28.45
CA GLU A 18 5.73 -3.65 -29.12
C GLU A 18 6.92 -3.20 -28.23
N GLY A 19 7.51 -4.14 -27.47
CA GLY A 19 8.67 -3.90 -26.61
C GLY A 19 8.38 -3.66 -25.11
N ALA A 20 7.12 -3.47 -24.74
CA ALA A 20 6.65 -3.31 -23.36
C ALA A 20 5.70 -4.44 -22.92
N TYR A 21 5.51 -4.53 -21.61
CA TYR A 21 4.57 -5.42 -20.95
C TYR A 21 3.55 -4.57 -20.19
N ILE A 22 2.28 -4.78 -20.50
CA ILE A 22 1.14 -4.16 -19.83
C ILE A 22 0.60 -5.19 -18.85
N ALA A 23 0.69 -4.91 -17.55
CA ALA A 23 0.09 -5.74 -16.52
C ALA A 23 -1.17 -5.07 -15.99
N SER A 24 -2.26 -5.81 -15.87
CA SER A 24 -3.55 -5.33 -15.36
C SER A 24 -4.11 -6.32 -14.36
N VAL A 25 -4.67 -5.80 -13.26
CA VAL A 25 -5.28 -6.63 -12.21
C VAL A 25 -6.81 -6.60 -12.40
N PRO A 26 -7.43 -7.64 -12.99
CA PRO A 26 -8.88 -7.69 -13.14
C PRO A 26 -9.64 -7.64 -11.80
N ASP A 27 -9.01 -8.06 -10.71
CA ASP A 27 -9.58 -8.05 -9.36
C ASP A 27 -9.60 -6.64 -8.73
N LEU A 28 -8.72 -5.74 -9.19
CA LEU A 28 -8.57 -4.37 -8.69
C LEU A 28 -8.72 -3.37 -9.83
N PRO A 29 -9.96 -2.92 -10.13
CA PRO A 29 -10.22 -2.01 -11.24
C PRO A 29 -9.45 -0.70 -11.05
N GLY A 30 -8.69 -0.30 -12.07
CA GLY A 30 -7.80 0.88 -12.03
C GLY A 30 -6.34 0.55 -11.70
N CYS A 31 -6.02 -0.70 -11.37
CA CYS A 31 -4.66 -1.14 -11.10
C CYS A 31 -4.03 -1.78 -12.34
N ALA A 32 -3.41 -0.94 -13.18
CA ALA A 32 -2.67 -1.38 -14.36
C ALA A 32 -1.32 -0.63 -14.44
N VAL A 33 -0.27 -1.34 -14.86
CA VAL A 33 1.09 -0.82 -14.98
C VAL A 33 1.68 -1.23 -16.32
N GLN A 34 2.51 -0.36 -16.89
CA GLN A 34 3.25 -0.64 -18.11
C GLN A 34 4.74 -0.58 -17.80
N VAL A 35 5.47 -1.65 -18.14
CA VAL A 35 6.91 -1.76 -17.88
C VAL A 35 7.63 -2.38 -19.07
N GLU A 36 8.89 -2.02 -19.26
CA GLU A 36 9.72 -2.59 -20.34
C GLU A 36 10.19 -4.01 -20.02
N ARG A 37 10.30 -4.34 -18.72
CA ARG A 37 10.77 -5.64 -18.24
C ARG A 37 9.72 -6.34 -17.40
N LYS A 38 9.53 -7.63 -17.67
CA LYS A 38 8.57 -8.49 -16.96
C LYS A 38 8.85 -8.59 -15.46
N GLU A 39 10.10 -8.45 -15.06
CA GLU A 39 10.58 -8.52 -13.67
C GLU A 39 9.99 -7.39 -12.81
N ASP A 40 9.87 -6.20 -13.40
CA ASP A 40 9.39 -4.99 -12.73
C ASP A 40 7.87 -4.98 -12.55
N ILE A 41 7.12 -5.81 -13.31
CA ILE A 41 5.66 -5.96 -13.17
C ILE A 41 5.31 -6.29 -11.73
N SER A 42 5.97 -7.29 -11.15
CA SER A 42 5.63 -7.77 -9.81
C SER A 42 5.85 -6.69 -8.75
N LYS A 43 6.94 -5.92 -8.85
CA LYS A 43 7.26 -4.82 -7.94
C LYS A 43 6.25 -3.69 -8.03
N GLU A 44 5.92 -3.25 -9.24
CA GLU A 44 5.02 -2.12 -9.44
C GLU A 44 3.58 -2.48 -9.07
N ILE A 45 3.12 -3.68 -9.42
CA ILE A 45 1.81 -4.20 -9.00
C ILE A 45 1.73 -4.30 -7.46
N THR A 46 2.74 -4.85 -6.80
CA THR A 46 2.78 -4.93 -5.32
C THR A 46 2.64 -3.55 -4.69
N ARG A 47 3.36 -2.55 -5.25
CA ARG A 47 3.29 -1.17 -4.77
C ARG A 47 1.90 -0.56 -4.97
N MET A 48 1.31 -0.74 -6.15
CA MET A 48 -0.04 -0.25 -6.47
C MET A 48 -1.11 -0.90 -5.57
N ILE A 49 -1.03 -2.21 -5.34
CA ILE A 49 -1.92 -2.93 -4.41
C ILE A 49 -1.80 -2.32 -3.01
N GLY A 50 -0.57 -2.09 -2.53
CA GLY A 50 -0.32 -1.47 -1.23
C GLY A 50 -0.95 -0.08 -1.10
N ILE A 51 -0.82 0.76 -2.14
CA ILE A 51 -1.43 2.10 -2.18
C ILE A 51 -2.96 1.98 -2.16
N TYR A 52 -3.54 1.14 -3.02
CA TYR A 52 -4.98 0.93 -3.09
C TYR A 52 -5.58 0.48 -1.76
N LEU A 53 -4.96 -0.51 -1.10
CA LEU A 53 -5.40 -0.99 0.22
C LEU A 53 -5.23 0.08 1.31
N SER A 54 -4.19 0.90 1.23
CA SER A 54 -3.96 2.02 2.14
C SER A 54 -5.03 3.09 2.00
N GLU A 55 -5.39 3.46 0.76
CA GLU A 55 -6.47 4.42 0.46
C GLU A 55 -7.83 3.88 0.90
N LEU A 56 -8.14 2.63 0.58
CA LEU A 56 -9.37 1.96 1.03
C LEU A 56 -9.47 1.90 2.56
N ALA A 57 -8.34 1.72 3.25
CA ALA A 57 -8.27 1.75 4.70
C ALA A 57 -8.37 3.16 5.31
N ARG A 58 -8.20 4.23 4.52
CA ARG A 58 -8.45 5.63 4.94
C ARG A 58 -9.91 6.02 4.74
N GLU A 59 -10.55 5.56 3.66
CA GLU A 59 -11.96 5.84 3.38
C GLU A 59 -12.92 5.05 4.28
N ARG A 60 -12.54 3.84 4.70
CA ARG A 60 -13.18 3.14 5.82
C ARG A 60 -12.51 3.62 7.10
N PRO A 61 -13.17 4.32 8.05
CA PRO A 61 -12.54 4.64 9.32
C PRO A 61 -12.25 3.33 10.08
N LYS A 62 -11.03 2.80 9.95
CA LYS A 62 -10.52 1.81 10.89
C LYS A 62 -10.25 2.56 12.21
N PRO A 63 -10.74 2.08 13.36
CA PRO A 63 -10.34 2.66 14.64
C PRO A 63 -8.82 2.57 14.73
N LYS A 64 -8.17 3.73 14.87
CA LYS A 64 -6.72 3.88 14.91
C LYS A 64 -6.14 2.89 15.94
N ARG A 65 -5.52 1.78 15.49
CA ARG A 65 -4.62 1.00 16.35
C ARG A 65 -3.27 1.71 16.33
N GLY A 66 -2.87 2.15 17.52
CA GLY A 66 -1.96 3.26 17.73
C GLY A 66 -0.52 3.02 17.27
N LEU A 67 0.02 4.04 16.61
CA LEU A 67 1.44 4.26 16.43
C LEU A 67 1.69 5.76 16.28
N ASP A 68 1.21 6.56 17.24
CA ASP A 68 1.58 7.98 17.36
C ASP A 68 1.25 8.49 18.77
N GLU A 69 1.80 7.85 19.81
CA GLU A 69 1.78 8.40 21.18
C GLU A 69 3.20 8.39 21.77
N LYS A 70 4.14 9.00 21.05
CA LYS A 70 5.46 9.31 21.59
C LYS A 70 5.91 10.70 21.16
N THR A 71 5.20 11.78 21.52
CA THR A 71 5.81 13.13 21.44
C THR A 71 5.29 14.16 22.44
N GLN A 72 4.09 14.09 23.02
CA GLN A 72 3.64 15.19 23.90
C GLN A 72 3.05 14.71 25.22
N MET A 73 3.84 14.82 26.30
CA MET A 73 3.41 15.24 27.65
C MET A 73 4.34 14.66 28.74
N ASN A 74 5.61 15.07 28.73
CA ASN A 74 6.47 14.93 29.93
C ASN A 74 7.04 16.30 30.35
N LYS A 75 6.13 17.28 30.57
CA LYS A 75 6.48 18.60 31.13
C LYS A 75 5.49 19.09 32.19
N GLN A 76 4.90 18.18 32.96
CA GLN A 76 4.11 18.52 34.16
C GLN A 76 4.47 17.59 35.34
N ARG A 77 5.74 17.60 35.77
CA ARG A 77 6.12 17.15 37.12
C ARG A 77 7.11 18.11 37.78
N ARG A 78 7.13 19.37 37.34
CA ARG A 78 7.60 20.51 38.13
C ARG A 78 6.33 21.25 38.55
N LEU A 79 6.18 21.52 39.85
CA LEU A 79 5.08 22.26 40.51
C LEU A 79 3.97 21.37 41.09
N LEU A 80 4.15 21.01 42.37
CA LEU A 80 3.23 20.60 43.44
C LEU A 80 4.07 19.64 44.33
N GLY A 81 4.86 20.09 45.30
CA GLY A 81 4.54 21.14 46.25
C GLY A 81 3.43 20.67 47.19
N ASN A 82 3.77 19.94 48.25
CA ASN A 82 3.20 20.02 49.62
C ASN A 82 3.65 18.79 50.42
N LYS A 83 4.54 18.97 51.41
CA LYS A 83 4.17 19.17 52.82
C LYS A 83 3.35 18.00 53.37
N LYS A 84 4.03 17.03 53.99
CA LYS A 84 3.79 16.68 55.38
C LYS A 84 4.99 15.95 55.96
#